data_AF-A0A6G3ZT81-F1
#
_entry.id   AF-A0A6G3ZT81-F1
#
_cell.length_a   1.000
_cell.length_b   1.000
_cell.length_c   1.000
_cell.angle_alpha   90.00
_cell.angle_beta   90.00
_cell.angle_gamma   90.00
#
_symmetry.space_group_name_H-M   'P 1'
#
loop_
_entity.id
_entity.type
_entity.pdbx_description
1 polymer ?
#
loop_
_entity_poly.entity_id
_entity_poly.type
_entity_poly.pdbx_seq_one_letter_code
_entity_poly.pdbx_strand_id
1 'polypeptide(L)'
;MISEKEVEFYKENGYLLVKGVFNKQEVEEMRHAVEGIILRAAQSKADSNAAWQGDFLPADELKKLVLKGFHDVHYHDASFTRAATHPHMRAVLEQIIGANVQLHHSKMLVKPPEHGAAFPMHQDYPYFPHEKHSMLAASVHLDHADEENGCLRVIPGSHRAGSLPHVGSYYLNHKEYPIKEGTPCVAEAGDVLFFNYLTIHGSEANRSSRTRRNVLFQYRDASDFPTENVHFDWGMGLMVSGENPHFTKVKPNFTVS
;
A
#
# COMPACT_ATOMS: atom_id res chain seq x y z
N MET A 1 -1.06 -20.32 -2.69
CA MET A 1 -0.76 -20.30 -4.13
C MET A 1 -2.05 -19.94 -4.82
N ILE A 2 -2.04 -18.94 -5.70
CA ILE A 2 -3.23 -18.54 -6.45
C ILE A 2 -3.33 -19.38 -7.73
N SER A 3 -4.55 -19.58 -8.22
CA SER A 3 -4.87 -20.31 -9.44
C SER A 3 -4.52 -19.50 -10.70
N GLU A 4 -4.40 -20.18 -11.84
CA GLU A 4 -4.21 -19.50 -13.13
C GLU A 4 -5.34 -18.51 -13.45
N LYS A 5 -6.57 -18.81 -13.03
CA LYS A 5 -7.72 -17.90 -13.18
C LYS A 5 -7.55 -16.62 -12.37
N GLU A 6 -7.01 -16.71 -11.16
CA GLU A 6 -6.73 -15.55 -10.31
C GLU A 6 -5.58 -14.71 -10.86
N VAL A 7 -4.56 -15.36 -11.45
CA VAL A 7 -3.48 -14.66 -12.17
C VAL A 7 -4.04 -13.91 -13.37
N GLU A 8 -4.91 -14.53 -14.17
CA GLU A 8 -5.54 -13.86 -15.31
C GLU A 8 -6.45 -12.71 -14.86
N PHE A 9 -7.24 -12.92 -13.80
CA PHE A 9 -8.05 -11.88 -13.19
C PHE A 9 -7.19 -10.66 -12.80
N TYR A 10 -6.04 -10.88 -12.15
CA TYR A 10 -5.13 -9.80 -11.80
C TYR A 10 -4.61 -9.06 -13.04
N LYS A 11 -4.22 -9.78 -14.10
CA LYS A 11 -3.72 -9.15 -15.34
C LYS A 11 -4.79 -8.30 -16.02
N GLU A 12 -6.02 -8.81 -16.07
CA GLU A 12 -7.15 -8.12 -16.69
C GLU A 12 -7.61 -6.91 -15.88
N ASN A 13 -7.67 -7.04 -14.55
CA ASN A 13 -8.33 -6.07 -13.67
C ASN A 13 -7.37 -5.20 -12.86
N GLY A 14 -6.10 -5.57 -12.76
CA GLY A 14 -5.06 -4.80 -12.05
C GLY A 14 -5.11 -4.96 -10.53
N TYR A 15 -5.94 -5.87 -10.01
CA TYR A 15 -6.03 -6.17 -8.59
C TYR A 15 -6.45 -7.63 -8.34
N LEU A 16 -6.19 -8.13 -7.14
CA LEU A 16 -6.63 -9.44 -6.66
C LEU A 16 -6.67 -9.44 -5.13
N LEU A 17 -7.80 -9.87 -4.55
CA LEU A 17 -7.91 -10.09 -3.11
C LEU A 17 -7.65 -11.57 -2.79
N VAL A 18 -6.61 -11.85 -2.02
CA VAL A 18 -6.29 -13.21 -1.57
C VAL A 18 -6.65 -13.36 -0.10
N LYS A 19 -7.48 -14.37 0.19
CA LYS A 19 -8.02 -14.61 1.52
C LYS A 19 -7.03 -15.35 2.43
N GLY A 20 -6.97 -14.98 3.70
CA GLY A 20 -6.25 -15.72 4.74
C GLY A 20 -4.76 -15.93 4.46
N VAL A 21 -4.07 -14.93 3.88
CA VAL A 21 -2.61 -15.00 3.67
C VAL A 21 -1.89 -15.05 5.01
N PHE A 22 -2.38 -14.27 5.98
CA PHE A 22 -1.91 -14.25 7.36
C PHE A 22 -2.94 -14.86 8.29
N ASN A 23 -2.45 -15.63 9.26
CA ASN A 23 -3.31 -16.24 10.27
C ASN A 23 -3.63 -15.25 11.41
N LYS A 24 -4.56 -15.62 12.28
CA LYS A 24 -5.02 -14.77 13.40
C LYS A 24 -3.89 -14.35 14.34
N GLN A 25 -2.91 -15.23 14.61
CA GLN A 25 -1.78 -14.91 15.49
C GLN A 25 -0.87 -13.86 14.84
N GLU A 26 -0.53 -14.04 13.57
CA GLU A 26 0.32 -13.09 12.83
C GLU A 26 -0.34 -11.71 12.72
N VAL A 27 -1.66 -11.68 12.47
CA VAL A 27 -2.45 -10.45 12.48
C VAL A 27 -2.37 -9.76 13.85
N GLU A 28 -2.53 -10.50 14.94
CA GLU A 28 -2.50 -9.93 16.29
C GLU A 28 -1.11 -9.41 16.68
N GLU A 29 -0.05 -10.11 16.30
CA GLU A 29 1.33 -9.62 16.43
C GLU A 29 1.52 -8.27 15.71
N MET A 30 1.06 -8.17 14.46
CA MET A 30 1.14 -6.93 13.69
C MET A 30 0.27 -5.81 14.28
N ARG A 31 -0.90 -6.12 14.84
CA ARG A 31 -1.76 -5.14 15.53
C ARG A 31 -1.05 -4.52 16.74
N HIS A 32 -0.45 -5.36 17.60
CA HIS A 32 0.35 -4.88 18.72
C HIS A 32 1.55 -4.06 18.26
N ALA A 33 2.19 -4.44 17.14
CA ALA A 33 3.28 -3.67 16.56
C ALA A 33 2.83 -2.27 16.10
N VAL A 34 1.68 -2.15 15.43
CA VAL A 34 1.10 -0.84 15.05
C VAL A 34 0.90 0.04 16.29
N GLU A 35 0.31 -0.51 17.35
CA GLU A 35 0.08 0.22 18.60
C GLU A 35 1.40 0.65 19.25
N GLY A 36 2.39 -0.25 19.30
CA GLY A 36 3.73 0.04 19.81
C GLY A 36 4.44 1.15 19.04
N ILE A 37 4.33 1.17 17.71
CA ILE A 37 4.91 2.24 16.87
C ILE A 37 4.24 3.58 17.18
N ILE A 38 2.90 3.62 17.23
CA ILE A 38 2.14 4.85 17.55
C ILE A 38 2.52 5.39 18.93
N LEU A 39 2.64 4.52 19.94
CA LEU A 39 3.03 4.92 21.28
C LEU A 39 4.46 5.48 21.34
N ARG A 40 5.43 4.83 20.68
CA ARG A 40 6.81 5.32 20.62
C ARG A 40 6.92 6.66 19.88
N ALA A 41 6.17 6.84 18.79
CA ALA A 41 6.12 8.10 18.05
C ALA A 41 5.55 9.25 18.90
N ALA A 42 4.46 8.99 19.63
CA ALA A 42 3.87 9.97 20.53
C ALA A 42 4.84 10.37 21.67
N GLN A 43 5.57 9.40 22.23
CA GLN A 43 6.53 9.64 23.31
C GLN A 43 7.77 10.42 22.86
N SER A 44 8.27 10.15 21.65
CA SER A 44 9.48 10.80 21.13
C SER A 44 9.24 12.23 20.64
N LYS A 45 7.99 12.70 20.58
CA LYS A 45 7.59 13.94 19.89
C LYS A 45 8.04 13.99 18.43
N ALA A 46 8.48 12.86 17.88
CA ALA A 46 8.75 12.67 16.46
C ALA A 46 7.49 12.24 15.71
N ASP A 47 6.31 12.47 16.31
CA ASP A 47 5.03 12.35 15.65
C ASP A 47 4.88 13.51 14.65
N SER A 48 5.68 13.48 13.58
CA SER A 48 5.43 14.19 12.35
C SER A 48 4.29 13.49 11.63
N ASN A 49 3.15 13.32 12.31
CA ASN A 49 1.89 12.91 11.69
C ASN A 49 1.82 13.71 10.41
N ALA A 50 1.88 13.02 9.26
CA ALA A 50 1.28 13.56 8.07
C ALA A 50 -0.22 13.58 8.39
N ALA A 51 -0.65 14.57 9.17
CA ALA A 51 -2.04 14.93 9.32
C ALA A 51 -2.45 15.29 7.90
N TRP A 52 -3.04 14.32 7.21
CA TRP A 52 -3.48 14.48 5.85
C TRP A 52 -4.46 15.65 5.82
N GLN A 53 -4.02 16.78 5.30
CA GLN A 53 -4.89 17.89 4.90
C GLN A 53 -5.21 17.62 3.43
N GLY A 54 -6.23 16.81 3.18
CA GLY A 54 -6.69 16.61 1.80
C GLY A 54 -7.35 17.86 1.27
N ASP A 55 -7.01 18.33 0.08
CA ASP A 55 -7.56 19.59 -0.46
C ASP A 55 -9.02 19.49 -0.97
N PHE A 56 -9.80 18.49 -0.54
CA PHE A 56 -11.03 18.05 -1.22
C PHE A 56 -12.30 18.07 -0.37
N LEU A 57 -12.18 18.34 0.93
CA LEU A 57 -13.31 18.61 1.84
C LEU A 57 -13.20 20.06 2.33
N PRO A 58 -14.27 20.70 2.80
CA PRO A 58 -14.14 22.04 3.38
C PRO A 58 -13.20 21.98 4.60
N ALA A 59 -12.37 23.03 4.76
CA ALA A 59 -11.22 23.04 5.68
C ALA A 59 -11.58 22.76 7.15
N ASP A 60 -12.82 23.01 7.54
CA ASP A 60 -13.38 22.74 8.86
C ASP A 60 -13.75 21.27 9.10
N GLU A 61 -14.12 20.51 8.06
CA GLU A 61 -14.31 19.06 8.14
C GLU A 61 -12.97 18.31 8.11
N LEU A 62 -12.03 18.76 7.28
CA LEU A 62 -10.68 18.16 7.19
C LEU A 62 -9.91 18.20 8.49
N LYS A 63 -10.01 19.31 9.24
CA LYS A 63 -9.34 19.47 10.53
C LYS A 63 -9.75 18.43 11.57
N LYS A 64 -10.89 17.76 11.39
CA LYS A 64 -11.39 16.72 12.30
C LYS A 64 -10.96 15.32 11.87
N LEU A 65 -10.61 15.13 10.59
CA LEU A 65 -10.27 13.82 10.05
C LEU A 65 -8.77 13.53 10.16
N VAL A 66 -8.42 12.30 10.50
CA VAL A 66 -7.03 11.88 10.68
C VAL A 66 -6.76 10.60 9.91
N LEU A 67 -5.60 10.54 9.25
CA LEU A 67 -5.00 9.31 8.74
C LEU A 67 -3.58 9.26 9.30
N LYS A 68 -3.26 8.25 10.10
CA LYS A 68 -1.89 8.09 10.61
C LYS A 68 -1.11 7.18 9.68
N GLY A 69 0.02 7.67 9.19
CA GLY A 69 0.90 6.96 8.29
C GLY A 69 2.32 6.90 8.81
N PHE A 70 2.93 5.71 8.85
CA PHE A 70 4.35 5.54 9.14
C PHE A 70 4.98 4.68 8.05
N HIS A 71 6.09 5.16 7.50
CA HIS A 71 6.88 4.43 6.52
C HIS A 71 7.80 3.43 7.23
N ASP A 72 8.38 2.53 6.44
CA ASP A 72 9.50 1.68 6.88
C ASP A 72 9.22 0.84 8.14
N VAL A 73 7.98 0.37 8.27
CA VAL A 73 7.50 -0.36 9.46
C VAL A 73 8.31 -1.63 9.75
N HIS A 74 8.93 -2.23 8.73
CA HIS A 74 9.84 -3.37 8.88
C HIS A 74 11.13 -3.05 9.66
N TYR A 75 11.52 -1.78 9.81
CA TYR A 75 12.59 -1.40 10.75
C TYR A 75 12.10 -1.13 12.17
N HIS A 76 10.79 -1.02 12.37
CA HIS A 76 10.23 -0.64 13.65
C HIS A 76 9.67 -1.83 14.43
N ASP A 77 9.35 -2.93 13.76
CA ASP A 77 8.97 -4.18 14.42
C ASP A 77 9.29 -5.40 13.54
N ALA A 78 9.82 -6.46 14.18
CA ALA A 78 10.22 -7.68 13.48
C ALA A 78 9.04 -8.44 12.85
N SER A 79 7.81 -8.25 13.34
CA SER A 79 6.61 -8.83 12.73
C SER A 79 6.42 -8.37 11.29
N PHE A 80 6.74 -7.11 10.98
CA PHE A 80 6.65 -6.59 9.61
C PHE A 80 7.76 -7.09 8.70
N THR A 81 8.96 -7.38 9.23
CA THR A 81 10.02 -8.05 8.45
C THR A 81 9.65 -9.49 8.10
N ARG A 82 9.05 -10.22 9.05
CA ARG A 82 8.50 -11.56 8.79
C ARG A 82 7.36 -11.50 7.79
N ALA A 83 6.47 -10.50 7.93
CA ALA A 83 5.39 -10.29 6.99
C ALA A 83 5.94 -10.01 5.59
N ALA A 84 6.89 -9.09 5.43
CA ALA A 84 7.45 -8.70 4.14
C ALA A 84 8.05 -9.88 3.35
N THR A 85 8.48 -10.94 4.03
CA THR A 85 9.07 -12.16 3.45
C THR A 85 8.21 -13.41 3.65
N HIS A 86 6.93 -13.24 4.01
CA HIS A 86 6.04 -14.34 4.37
C HIS A 86 5.85 -15.34 3.21
N PRO A 87 5.97 -16.66 3.43
CA PRO A 87 5.94 -17.65 2.35
C PRO A 87 4.68 -17.62 1.48
N HIS A 88 3.50 -17.40 2.07
CA HIS A 88 2.26 -17.30 1.29
C HIS A 88 2.20 -16.02 0.46
N MET A 89 2.70 -14.90 0.98
CA MET A 89 2.75 -13.65 0.23
C MET A 89 3.75 -13.77 -0.91
N ARG A 90 4.95 -14.30 -0.64
CA ARG A 90 5.97 -14.58 -1.65
C ARG A 90 5.43 -15.44 -2.78
N ALA A 91 4.71 -16.53 -2.47
CA ALA A 91 4.14 -17.40 -3.49
C ALA A 91 3.15 -16.69 -4.43
N VAL A 92 2.40 -15.70 -3.93
CA VAL A 92 1.51 -14.88 -4.77
C VAL A 92 2.33 -13.90 -5.62
N LEU A 93 3.31 -13.23 -5.00
CA LEU A 93 4.18 -12.27 -5.69
C LEU A 93 4.94 -12.91 -6.85
N GLU A 94 5.47 -14.13 -6.68
CA GLU A 94 6.18 -14.87 -7.73
C GLU A 94 5.30 -15.16 -8.95
N GLN A 95 4.00 -15.41 -8.74
CA GLN A 95 3.04 -15.67 -9.82
C GLN A 95 2.60 -14.40 -10.56
N ILE A 96 2.68 -13.23 -9.90
CA ILE A 96 2.25 -11.94 -10.46
C ILE A 96 3.42 -11.16 -11.09
N ILE A 97 4.53 -11.04 -10.36
CA ILE A 97 5.70 -10.24 -10.75
C ILE A 97 6.69 -11.08 -11.58
N GLY A 98 6.94 -12.31 -11.15
CA GLY A 98 7.98 -13.18 -11.68
C GLY A 98 8.95 -13.65 -10.60
N ALA A 99 10.04 -14.30 -11.01
CA ALA A 99 10.95 -14.99 -10.09
C ALA A 99 11.74 -14.05 -9.15
N ASN A 100 12.00 -12.81 -9.56
CA ASN A 100 12.89 -11.89 -8.86
C ASN A 100 12.10 -10.76 -8.19
N VAL A 101 11.63 -11.02 -6.97
CA VAL A 101 10.79 -10.08 -6.23
C VAL A 101 11.63 -9.28 -5.25
N GLN A 102 11.56 -7.95 -5.35
CA GLN A 102 12.27 -7.01 -4.50
C GLN A 102 11.29 -6.13 -3.73
N LEU A 103 11.49 -5.97 -2.42
CA LEU A 103 10.77 -5.00 -1.61
C LEU A 103 11.22 -3.60 -1.99
N HIS A 104 10.25 -2.74 -2.30
CA HIS A 104 10.48 -1.32 -2.54
C HIS A 104 10.36 -0.53 -1.24
N HIS A 105 9.21 -0.59 -0.58
CA HIS A 105 8.99 0.07 0.69
C HIS A 105 7.81 -0.55 1.45
N SER A 106 7.58 -0.08 2.67
CA SER A 106 6.44 -0.48 3.48
C SER A 106 5.81 0.72 4.18
N LYS A 107 4.51 0.69 4.42
CA LYS A 107 3.79 1.78 5.08
C LYS A 107 2.60 1.25 5.85
N MET A 108 2.44 1.62 7.11
CA MET A 108 1.18 1.43 7.81
C MET A 108 0.28 2.64 7.64
N LEU A 109 -1.02 2.38 7.50
CA LEU A 109 -2.09 3.37 7.45
C LEU A 109 -3.16 3.01 8.47
N VAL A 110 -3.49 3.95 9.34
CA VAL A 110 -4.52 3.77 10.38
C VAL A 110 -5.61 4.83 10.21
N LYS A 111 -6.83 4.36 9.94
CA LYS A 111 -8.04 5.20 10.00
C LYS A 111 -8.71 5.03 11.37
N PRO A 112 -8.69 6.06 12.24
CA PRO A 112 -9.41 6.02 13.51
C PRO A 112 -10.93 5.91 13.31
N PRO A 113 -11.67 5.46 14.33
CA PRO A 113 -13.14 5.46 14.34
C PRO A 113 -13.70 6.86 14.05
N GLU A 114 -14.83 6.91 13.33
CA GLU A 114 -15.69 8.09 13.06
C GLU A 114 -15.05 9.26 12.31
N HIS A 115 -13.73 9.37 12.36
CA HIS A 115 -12.93 10.49 11.93
C HIS A 115 -11.76 10.06 11.02
N GLY A 116 -11.81 8.85 10.47
CA GLY A 116 -10.79 8.41 9.53
C GLY A 116 -10.95 9.10 8.20
N ALA A 117 -9.91 9.79 7.73
CA ALA A 117 -9.98 10.55 6.47
C ALA A 117 -10.19 9.66 5.24
N ALA A 118 -10.94 10.16 4.25
CA ALA A 118 -10.99 9.55 2.93
C ALA A 118 -9.62 9.68 2.23
N PHE A 119 -9.34 8.81 1.27
CA PHE A 119 -8.19 8.92 0.38
C PHE A 119 -8.70 9.01 -1.06
N PRO A 120 -8.54 10.15 -1.75
CA PRO A 120 -9.02 10.36 -3.10
C PRO A 120 -8.51 9.31 -4.09
N MET A 121 -9.25 9.11 -5.18
CA MET A 121 -8.79 8.25 -6.26
C MET A 121 -7.48 8.77 -6.83
N HIS A 122 -6.50 7.88 -6.92
CA HIS A 122 -5.16 8.17 -7.40
C HIS A 122 -4.53 6.92 -8.02
N GLN A 123 -3.38 7.13 -8.66
CA GLN A 123 -2.42 6.08 -8.97
C GLN A 123 -1.17 6.35 -8.15
N ASP A 124 -0.43 5.31 -7.84
CA ASP A 124 0.81 5.39 -7.07
C ASP A 124 1.99 5.88 -7.94
N TYR A 125 1.86 5.82 -9.27
CA TYR A 125 2.91 6.20 -10.24
C TYR A 125 3.62 7.54 -9.95
N PRO A 126 2.91 8.66 -9.66
CA PRO A 126 3.59 9.94 -9.42
C PRO A 126 4.53 9.94 -8.21
N TYR A 127 4.33 9.01 -7.27
CA TYR A 127 5.20 8.88 -6.10
C TYR A 127 6.48 8.11 -6.42
N PHE A 128 6.43 7.13 -7.33
CA PHE A 128 7.55 6.25 -7.63
C PHE A 128 7.47 5.74 -9.08
N PRO A 129 7.76 6.58 -10.08
CA PRO A 129 7.68 6.19 -11.49
C PRO A 129 8.80 5.20 -11.83
N HIS A 130 8.47 4.16 -12.61
CA HIS A 130 9.31 3.00 -12.87
C HIS A 130 9.17 2.55 -14.33
N GLU A 131 10.25 2.02 -14.91
CA GLU A 131 10.37 1.76 -16.35
C GLU A 131 9.42 0.67 -16.88
N LYS A 132 9.22 -0.40 -16.11
CA LYS A 132 8.51 -1.61 -16.55
C LYS A 132 7.13 -1.77 -15.94
N HIS A 133 6.76 -0.90 -15.00
CA HIS A 133 5.47 -0.93 -14.31
C HIS A 133 5.17 -2.29 -13.64
N SER A 134 6.21 -3.01 -13.21
CA SER A 134 6.09 -4.30 -12.51
C SER A 134 5.61 -4.16 -11.08
N MET A 135 5.62 -2.93 -10.55
CA MET A 135 5.32 -2.65 -9.17
C MET A 135 3.86 -2.91 -8.83
N LEU A 136 3.65 -3.53 -7.67
CA LEU A 136 2.35 -3.68 -7.04
C LEU A 136 2.44 -3.38 -5.55
N ALA A 137 1.30 -3.00 -4.97
CA ALA A 137 1.11 -2.92 -3.53
C ALA A 137 0.39 -4.19 -3.03
N ALA A 138 0.94 -4.79 -1.98
CA ALA A 138 0.29 -5.83 -1.18
C ALA A 138 -0.24 -5.17 0.11
N SER A 139 -1.54 -4.89 0.13
CA SER A 139 -2.23 -4.21 1.22
C SER A 139 -2.78 -5.23 2.21
N VAL A 140 -2.06 -5.44 3.30
CA VAL A 140 -2.39 -6.39 4.37
C VAL A 140 -3.46 -5.79 5.29
N HIS A 141 -4.60 -6.45 5.37
CA HIS A 141 -5.71 -6.04 6.24
C HIS A 141 -5.50 -6.58 7.65
N LEU A 142 -5.22 -5.69 8.60
CA LEU A 142 -5.12 -6.07 10.01
C LEU A 142 -6.47 -6.04 10.71
N ASP A 143 -7.47 -5.38 10.13
CA ASP A 143 -8.85 -5.36 10.62
C ASP A 143 -9.80 -5.73 9.49
N HIS A 144 -11.02 -6.17 9.85
CA HIS A 144 -12.11 -6.28 8.89
C HIS A 144 -12.31 -4.91 8.22
N ALA A 145 -12.36 -4.87 6.90
CA ALA A 145 -12.53 -3.66 6.11
C ALA A 145 -13.78 -3.79 5.23
N ASP A 146 -14.75 -2.90 5.46
CA ASP A 146 -16.02 -2.84 4.76
C ASP A 146 -16.32 -1.40 4.31
N GLU A 147 -17.48 -1.19 3.69
CA GLU A 147 -17.84 0.13 3.19
C GLU A 147 -18.07 1.16 4.32
N GLU A 148 -18.44 0.72 5.53
CA GLU A 148 -18.68 1.60 6.66
C GLU A 148 -17.38 2.18 7.24
N ASN A 149 -16.33 1.35 7.33
CA ASN A 149 -15.02 1.76 7.83
C ASN A 149 -14.02 2.18 6.74
N GLY A 150 -14.52 2.34 5.50
CA GLY A 150 -13.77 2.88 4.37
C GLY A 150 -12.78 1.88 3.78
N CYS A 151 -13.26 0.70 3.35
CA CYS A 151 -12.48 -0.25 2.56
C CYS A 151 -11.89 0.42 1.30
N LEU A 152 -10.83 -0.19 0.77
CA LEU A 152 -10.25 0.26 -0.49
C LEU A 152 -11.26 0.03 -1.62
N ARG A 153 -11.29 0.95 -2.57
CA ARG A 153 -12.06 0.85 -3.80
C ARG A 153 -11.11 0.99 -4.97
N VAL A 154 -11.32 0.20 -6.01
CA VAL A 154 -10.47 0.16 -7.21
C VAL A 154 -11.30 0.38 -8.46
N ILE A 155 -10.70 0.86 -9.54
CA ILE A 155 -11.33 0.85 -10.88
C ILE A 155 -10.72 -0.31 -11.68
N PRO A 156 -11.44 -1.44 -11.85
CA PRO A 156 -10.91 -2.60 -12.54
C PRO A 156 -10.42 -2.27 -13.95
N GLY A 157 -9.22 -2.75 -14.29
CA GLY A 157 -8.62 -2.63 -15.62
C GLY A 157 -7.98 -1.27 -15.92
N SER A 158 -8.06 -0.30 -15.00
CA SER A 158 -7.56 1.05 -15.23
C SER A 158 -6.04 1.13 -15.41
N HIS A 159 -5.28 0.17 -14.84
CA HIS A 159 -3.82 0.09 -14.97
C HIS A 159 -3.36 -0.04 -16.43
N ARG A 160 -4.21 -0.59 -17.30
CA ARG A 160 -3.93 -0.79 -18.72
C ARG A 160 -3.83 0.51 -19.51
N ALA A 161 -4.35 1.61 -18.97
CA ALA A 161 -4.23 2.95 -19.54
C ALA A 161 -2.86 3.61 -19.26
N GLY A 162 -1.97 2.95 -18.49
CA GLY A 162 -0.72 3.54 -18.06
C GLY A 162 -0.92 4.61 -16.99
N SER A 163 0.04 5.52 -16.87
CA SER A 163 -0.12 6.69 -15.99
C SER A 163 -1.10 7.67 -16.62
N LEU A 164 -2.09 8.08 -15.83
CA LEU A 164 -3.06 9.11 -16.19
C LEU A 164 -2.57 10.49 -15.73
N PRO A 165 -3.13 11.59 -16.28
CA PRO A 165 -2.84 12.94 -15.79
C PRO A 165 -3.38 13.16 -14.38
N HIS A 166 -2.51 13.49 -13.44
CA HIS A 166 -2.89 13.88 -12.08
C HIS A 166 -3.15 15.39 -11.99
N VAL A 167 -4.09 15.76 -11.13
CA VAL A 167 -4.38 17.13 -10.73
C VAL A 167 -3.59 17.43 -9.44
N GLY A 168 -2.83 18.53 -9.46
CA GLY A 168 -1.86 18.81 -8.40
C GLY A 168 -0.65 17.87 -8.53
N SER A 169 -0.22 17.27 -7.42
CA SER A 169 0.96 16.40 -7.42
C SER A 169 0.64 14.91 -7.51
N TYR A 170 -0.53 14.46 -7.01
CA TYR A 170 -0.71 13.03 -6.73
C TYR A 170 -2.10 12.45 -6.98
N TYR A 171 -3.12 13.27 -7.24
CA TYR A 171 -4.51 12.79 -7.26
C TYR A 171 -5.11 12.86 -8.66
N LEU A 172 -6.09 12.01 -8.94
CA LEU A 172 -6.88 12.14 -10.15
C LEU A 172 -8.01 13.15 -9.94
N ASN A 173 -8.58 13.65 -11.03
CA ASN A 173 -9.71 14.56 -10.97
C ASN A 173 -10.91 13.85 -10.32
N HIS A 174 -11.26 14.22 -9.08
CA HIS A 174 -12.35 13.60 -8.31
C HIS A 174 -13.74 13.74 -8.97
N LYS A 175 -13.92 14.66 -9.92
CA LYS A 175 -15.16 14.78 -10.70
C LYS A 175 -15.26 13.69 -11.76
N GLU A 176 -14.12 13.27 -12.29
CA GLU A 176 -14.01 12.23 -13.31
C GLU A 176 -13.90 10.83 -12.66
N TYR A 177 -13.16 10.74 -11.56
CA TYR A 177 -12.93 9.52 -10.79
C TYR A 177 -13.40 9.66 -9.34
N PRO A 178 -14.72 9.82 -9.09
CA PRO A 178 -15.23 9.85 -7.72
C PRO A 178 -15.10 8.47 -7.05
N ILE A 179 -14.76 8.44 -5.75
CA ILE A 179 -14.49 7.19 -5.00
C ILE A 179 -15.67 6.20 -5.08
N LYS A 180 -16.90 6.72 -5.02
CA LYS A 180 -18.15 5.94 -5.06
C LYS A 180 -18.35 5.09 -6.33
N GLU A 181 -17.64 5.37 -7.42
CA GLU A 181 -17.74 4.59 -8.67
C GLU A 181 -16.71 3.45 -8.72
N GLY A 182 -15.76 3.41 -7.78
CA GLY A 182 -14.84 2.28 -7.64
C GLY A 182 -15.51 1.03 -7.08
N THR A 183 -15.06 -0.14 -7.50
CA THR A 183 -15.45 -1.44 -6.95
C THR A 183 -14.92 -1.59 -5.52
N PRO A 184 -15.77 -1.86 -4.51
CA PRO A 184 -15.32 -2.05 -3.13
C PRO A 184 -14.57 -3.37 -2.93
N CYS A 185 -13.43 -3.31 -2.24
CA CYS A 185 -12.62 -4.46 -1.87
C CYS A 185 -12.81 -4.78 -0.37
N VAL A 186 -13.91 -5.46 -0.06
CA VAL A 186 -14.24 -5.90 1.30
C VAL A 186 -13.31 -7.05 1.72
N ALA A 187 -12.68 -6.92 2.87
CA ALA A 187 -11.63 -7.82 3.33
C ALA A 187 -11.76 -8.18 4.82
N GLU A 188 -11.44 -9.42 5.16
CA GLU A 188 -11.30 -9.88 6.53
C GLU A 188 -9.88 -9.62 7.04
N ALA A 189 -9.70 -9.66 8.35
CA ALA A 189 -8.36 -9.57 8.93
C ALA A 189 -7.50 -10.78 8.50
N GLY A 190 -6.30 -10.50 7.98
CA GLY A 190 -5.38 -11.49 7.42
C GLY A 190 -5.46 -11.65 5.91
N ASP A 191 -6.46 -11.05 5.26
CA ASP A 191 -6.53 -10.96 3.80
C ASP A 191 -5.51 -9.94 3.27
N VAL A 192 -5.11 -10.12 2.01
CA VAL A 192 -4.21 -9.18 1.32
C VAL A 192 -4.81 -8.80 -0.03
N LEU A 193 -4.99 -7.50 -0.22
CA LEU A 193 -5.34 -6.93 -1.52
C LEU A 193 -4.06 -6.60 -2.28
N PHE A 194 -3.81 -7.31 -3.37
CA PHE A 194 -2.74 -7.01 -4.31
C PHE A 194 -3.28 -6.10 -5.41
N PHE A 195 -2.60 -5.01 -5.74
CA PHE A 195 -2.97 -4.18 -6.87
C PHE A 195 -1.76 -3.53 -7.54
N ASN A 196 -1.79 -3.45 -8.87
CA ASN A 196 -0.77 -2.75 -9.64
C ASN A 196 -0.77 -1.26 -9.25
N TYR A 197 0.41 -0.64 -9.17
CA TYR A 197 0.53 0.76 -8.77
C TYR A 197 -0.10 1.77 -9.77
N LEU A 198 -0.46 1.33 -10.98
CA LEU A 198 -1.26 2.07 -11.96
C LEU A 198 -2.77 1.82 -11.83
N THR A 199 -3.20 0.88 -10.97
CA THR A 199 -4.63 0.69 -10.71
C THR A 199 -5.15 1.89 -9.94
N ILE A 200 -6.19 2.54 -10.46
CA ILE A 200 -6.83 3.67 -9.80
C ILE A 200 -7.48 3.13 -8.54
N HIS A 201 -7.11 3.70 -7.40
CA HIS A 201 -7.63 3.26 -6.13
C HIS A 201 -7.78 4.42 -5.15
N GLY A 202 -8.64 4.22 -4.16
CA GLY A 202 -8.97 5.20 -3.14
C GLY A 202 -9.73 4.54 -2.01
N SER A 203 -10.18 5.33 -1.03
CA SER A 203 -11.03 4.80 0.05
C SER A 203 -11.89 5.90 0.65
N GLU A 204 -13.11 5.54 1.03
CA GLU A 204 -13.99 6.45 1.75
C GLU A 204 -13.49 6.73 3.17
N ALA A 205 -14.08 7.73 3.83
CA ALA A 205 -13.85 8.00 5.24
C ALA A 205 -14.27 6.81 6.11
N ASN A 206 -13.60 6.62 7.25
CA ASN A 206 -14.07 5.67 8.26
C ASN A 206 -15.17 6.33 9.09
N ARG A 207 -16.40 5.88 8.91
CA ARG A 207 -17.59 6.40 9.60
C ARG A 207 -18.06 5.46 10.72
N SER A 208 -17.42 4.29 10.85
CA SER A 208 -17.75 3.29 11.87
C SER A 208 -17.12 3.63 13.22
N SER A 209 -17.54 2.90 14.27
CA SER A 209 -16.94 2.95 15.61
C SER A 209 -15.65 2.12 15.76
N ARG A 210 -15.13 1.54 14.67
CA ARG A 210 -13.97 0.64 14.67
C ARG A 210 -12.76 1.29 14.00
N THR A 211 -11.57 1.02 14.51
CA THR A 211 -10.31 1.40 13.83
C THR A 211 -10.10 0.50 12.61
N ARG A 212 -9.59 1.06 11.51
CA ARG A 212 -9.13 0.29 10.33
C ARG A 212 -7.63 0.44 10.13
N ARG A 213 -6.87 -0.60 10.47
CA ARG A 213 -5.42 -0.70 10.25
C ARG A 213 -5.13 -1.47 8.96
N ASN A 214 -4.20 -0.94 8.18
CA ASN A 214 -3.70 -1.57 6.98
C ASN A 214 -2.18 -1.39 6.91
N VAL A 215 -1.47 -2.39 6.40
CA VAL A 215 -0.03 -2.30 6.17
C VAL A 215 0.24 -2.64 4.71
N LEU A 216 0.79 -1.68 3.98
CA LEU A 216 1.18 -1.84 2.60
C LEU A 216 2.64 -2.26 2.53
N PHE A 217 2.91 -3.22 1.67
CA PHE A 217 4.25 -3.54 1.20
C PHE A 217 4.24 -3.41 -0.33
N GLN A 218 5.06 -2.52 -0.89
CA GLN A 218 5.23 -2.43 -2.34
C GLN A 218 6.39 -3.33 -2.77
N TYR A 219 6.13 -4.11 -3.82
CA TYR A 219 7.10 -5.00 -4.42
C TYR A 219 7.21 -4.72 -5.91
N ARG A 220 8.39 -4.96 -6.47
CA ARG A 220 8.64 -4.87 -7.91
C ARG A 220 9.57 -5.98 -8.37
N ASP A 221 9.68 -6.16 -9.68
CA ASP A 221 10.77 -6.93 -10.25
C ASP A 221 12.10 -6.20 -9.99
N ALA A 222 13.14 -6.94 -9.64
CA ALA A 222 14.46 -6.37 -9.34
C ALA A 222 15.07 -5.58 -10.51
N SER A 223 14.67 -5.89 -11.75
CA SER A 223 15.11 -5.22 -12.97
C SER A 223 14.22 -4.04 -13.42
N ASP A 224 13.18 -3.70 -12.65
CA ASP A 224 12.34 -2.53 -12.88
C ASP A 224 12.94 -1.33 -12.13
N PHE A 225 13.59 -0.43 -12.85
CA PHE A 225 14.30 0.70 -12.25
C PHE A 225 13.41 1.94 -12.17
N PRO A 226 13.64 2.80 -11.16
CA PRO A 226 12.96 4.09 -11.10
C PRO A 226 13.39 4.98 -12.26
N THR A 227 12.45 5.70 -12.87
CA THR A 227 12.75 6.67 -13.94
C THR A 227 13.10 8.05 -13.38
N GLU A 228 12.74 8.32 -12.13
CA GLU A 228 12.99 9.57 -11.42
C GLU A 228 13.44 9.28 -9.97
N ASN A 229 14.29 10.13 -9.42
CA ASN A 229 14.78 10.00 -8.04
C ASN A 229 13.89 10.76 -7.06
N VAL A 230 12.62 10.37 -6.96
CA VAL A 230 11.59 11.07 -6.17
C VAL A 230 11.20 10.36 -4.87
N HIS A 231 11.60 9.10 -4.70
CA HIS A 231 11.28 8.32 -3.52
C HIS A 231 12.42 7.36 -3.17
N PHE A 232 12.91 7.49 -1.94
CA PHE A 232 13.95 6.62 -1.39
C PHE A 232 13.62 6.32 0.07
N ASP A 233 13.35 5.05 0.35
CA ASP A 233 13.10 4.52 1.68
C ASP A 233 14.28 3.63 2.09
N TRP A 234 14.57 3.56 3.39
CA TRP A 234 15.63 2.68 3.87
C TRP A 234 15.19 1.23 3.56
N GLY A 235 16.10 0.36 3.11
CA GLY A 235 15.77 -1.05 2.86
C GLY A 235 15.09 -1.34 1.52
N MET A 236 14.79 -0.31 0.73
CA MET A 236 14.53 -0.46 -0.70
C MET A 236 15.66 -1.30 -1.30
N GLY A 237 15.29 -2.43 -1.92
CA GLY A 237 16.26 -3.33 -2.50
C GLY A 237 16.35 -4.72 -1.85
N LEU A 238 15.65 -4.96 -0.74
CA LEU A 238 15.62 -6.29 -0.12
C LEU A 238 15.01 -7.33 -1.06
N MET A 239 15.79 -8.34 -1.45
CA MET A 239 15.29 -9.47 -2.24
C MET A 239 14.39 -10.36 -1.37
N VAL A 240 13.16 -10.57 -1.82
CA VAL A 240 12.17 -11.44 -1.17
C VAL A 240 12.07 -12.79 -1.87
N SER A 241 12.32 -12.82 -3.16
CA SER A 241 12.51 -14.06 -3.92
C SER A 241 13.52 -13.89 -5.05
N GLY A 242 14.08 -15.02 -5.49
CA GLY A 242 15.03 -15.09 -6.60
C GLY A 242 16.36 -14.40 -6.30
N GLU A 243 16.89 -13.73 -7.30
CA GLU A 243 18.18 -13.07 -7.27
C GLU A 243 18.09 -11.64 -7.82
N ASN A 244 19.09 -10.81 -7.50
CA ASN A 244 19.24 -9.52 -8.16
C ASN A 244 20.05 -9.73 -9.46
N PRO A 245 19.42 -9.69 -10.65
CA PRO A 245 20.14 -9.89 -11.92
C PRO A 245 21.15 -8.78 -12.21
N HIS A 246 21.06 -7.65 -11.51
CA HIS A 246 21.97 -6.52 -11.59
C HIS A 246 22.70 -6.33 -10.26
N PHE A 247 23.42 -7.36 -9.79
CA PHE A 247 24.12 -7.39 -8.49
C PHE A 247 25.13 -6.26 -8.26
N THR A 248 25.51 -5.48 -9.29
CA THR A 248 26.38 -4.30 -9.15
C THR A 248 25.60 -3.05 -8.75
N LYS A 249 24.28 -3.04 -8.95
CA LYS A 249 23.34 -1.97 -8.57
C LYS A 249 22.58 -2.34 -7.30
N VAL A 250 23.29 -2.70 -6.22
CA VAL A 250 22.68 -3.08 -4.92
C VAL A 250 22.21 -1.86 -4.14
N LYS A 251 22.77 -0.69 -4.42
CA LYS A 251 22.46 0.57 -3.75
C LYS A 251 22.29 1.67 -4.81
N PRO A 252 21.31 2.56 -4.68
CA PRO A 252 21.39 3.83 -5.38
C PRO A 252 22.72 4.52 -5.01
N ASN A 253 23.40 5.13 -5.98
CA ASN A 253 24.61 5.90 -5.71
C ASN A 253 24.21 7.10 -4.82
N PHE A 254 24.67 7.11 -3.57
CA PHE A 254 24.39 8.22 -2.65
C PHE A 254 25.50 9.25 -2.68
N THR A 255 25.11 10.51 -2.81
CA THR A 255 25.87 11.63 -2.23
C THR A 255 25.07 12.07 -1.01
N VAL A 256 25.62 11.86 0.19
CA VAL A 256 25.11 12.56 1.38
C VAL A 256 25.55 14.01 1.21
N SER A 257 24.60 14.91 0.93
CA SER A 257 24.82 16.35 1.02
C SER A 257 24.74 16.82 2.47
#